data_AF-A0A7C5BML9-F1
#
_entry.id   AF-A0A7C5BML9-F1
#
_cell.length_a   1.000
_cell.length_b   1.000
_cell.length_c   1.000
_cell.angle_alpha   90.00
_cell.angle_beta   90.00
_cell.angle_gamma   90.00
#
_symmetry.space_group_name_H-M   'P 1'
#
loop_
_entity.id
_entity.type
_entity.pdbx_description
1 polymer ?
#
loop_
_entity_poly.entity_id
_entity_poly.type
_entity_poly.pdbx_seq_one_letter_code
_entity_poly.pdbx_strand_id
1 'polypeptide(L)'
;MAETVDELTVEYMEGDEMTVKELDKVVLTKGAWATLMFRYQDLDRKTGEFGADKYTIRRYQKRNGEYSQRSKFNISSKDQAQKIIDALENWTK
;
A
#
# COMPACT_ATOMS: atom_id res chain seq x y z
N MET A 1 -0.68 9.45 -12.14
CA MET A 1 0.55 8.84 -11.56
C MET A 1 0.94 9.65 -10.35
N ALA A 2 1.58 9.05 -9.35
CA ALA A 2 1.93 9.74 -8.11
C ALA A 2 3.32 10.39 -8.21
N GLU A 3 3.41 11.68 -7.90
CA GLU A 3 4.68 12.41 -7.84
C GLU A 3 5.29 12.38 -6.44
N THR A 4 4.44 12.30 -5.42
CA THR A 4 4.81 12.25 -4.00
C THR A 4 4.52 10.88 -3.39
N VAL A 5 5.14 10.60 -2.24
CA VAL A 5 4.88 9.35 -1.51
C VAL A 5 3.47 9.34 -0.95
N ASP A 6 2.96 10.50 -0.56
CA ASP A 6 1.65 10.67 0.06
C ASP A 6 0.49 10.45 -0.92
N GLU A 7 0.72 10.61 -2.23
CA GLU A 7 -0.24 10.29 -3.29
C GLU A 7 -0.29 8.80 -3.63
N LEU A 8 0.67 7.99 -3.16
CA LEU A 8 0.64 6.55 -3.38
C LEU A 8 -0.51 5.94 -2.59
N THR A 9 -1.35 5.20 -3.33
CA THR A 9 -2.55 4.55 -2.80
C THR A 9 -2.74 3.18 -3.45
N VAL A 10 -3.51 2.33 -2.77
CA VAL A 10 -4.05 1.08 -3.32
C VAL A 10 -5.54 1.16 -3.64
N GLU A 11 -6.18 2.29 -3.35
CA GLU A 11 -7.57 2.54 -3.72
C GLU A 11 -7.74 2.42 -5.24
N TYR A 12 -8.82 1.78 -5.67
CA TYR A 12 -9.09 1.56 -7.08
C TYR A 12 -10.58 1.66 -7.37
N MET A 13 -10.88 2.43 -8.42
CA MET A 13 -12.22 2.66 -8.96
C MET A 13 -12.31 1.96 -10.33
N GLU A 14 -13.34 1.14 -10.52
CA GLU A 14 -13.69 0.54 -11.81
C GLU A 14 -14.92 1.27 -12.36
N GLY A 15 -14.69 2.32 -13.15
CA GLY A 15 -15.73 3.28 -13.49
C GLY A 15 -16.12 4.12 -12.27
N ASP A 16 -17.39 4.10 -11.90
CA ASP A 16 -17.92 4.82 -10.72
C ASP A 16 -17.95 3.93 -9.45
N GLU A 17 -17.57 2.66 -9.55
CA GLU A 17 -17.59 1.71 -8.42
C GLU A 17 -16.22 1.57 -7.76
N MET A 18 -16.15 1.76 -6.45
CA MET A 18 -14.95 1.48 -5.67
C MET A 18 -14.79 -0.02 -5.46
N THR A 19 -13.76 -0.61 -6.06
CA THR A 19 -13.51 -2.06 -5.98
C THR A 19 -12.40 -2.41 -5.00
N VAL A 20 -11.50 -1.46 -4.72
CA VAL A 20 -10.49 -1.59 -3.66
C VAL A 20 -10.57 -0.34 -2.79
N LYS A 21 -10.83 -0.53 -1.51
CA LYS A 21 -10.92 0.55 -0.52
C LYS A 21 -9.68 0.56 0.38
N GLU A 22 -8.91 1.64 0.34
CA GLU A 22 -7.81 1.84 1.27
C GLU A 22 -8.37 2.19 2.66
N LEU A 23 -7.86 1.54 3.70
CA LEU A 23 -8.25 1.80 5.10
C LEU A 23 -7.15 2.56 5.85
N ASP A 24 -5.89 2.20 5.62
CA ASP A 24 -4.74 2.86 6.22
C ASP A 24 -3.47 2.59 5.40
N LYS A 25 -2.44 3.43 5.59
CA LYS A 25 -1.13 3.25 4.99
C LYS A 25 0.02 3.67 5.90
N VAL A 26 1.14 2.94 5.79
CA VAL A 26 2.37 3.23 6.52
C VAL A 26 3.53 3.35 5.55
N VAL A 27 4.27 4.46 5.63
CA VAL A 27 5.49 4.69 4.84
C VAL A 27 6.69 4.04 5.56
N LEU A 28 7.21 2.95 5.01
CA LEU A 28 8.40 2.29 5.55
C LEU A 28 9.69 2.99 5.14
N THR A 29 9.75 3.43 3.88
CA THR A 29 10.89 4.15 3.30
C THR A 29 10.42 5.19 2.30
N LYS A 30 11.15 6.31 2.20
CA LYS A 30 10.85 7.46 1.32
C LYS A 30 12.08 7.87 0.51
N GLY A 31 11.85 8.51 -0.65
CA GLY A 31 12.90 9.02 -1.54
C GLY A 31 12.77 8.45 -2.95
N ALA A 32 13.86 8.39 -3.72
CA ALA A 32 13.86 7.84 -5.08
C ALA A 32 13.34 6.39 -5.14
N TRP A 33 13.39 5.69 -4.01
CA TRP A 33 12.63 4.48 -3.80
C TRP A 33 11.76 4.62 -2.56
N ALA A 34 10.49 4.23 -2.68
CA ALA A 34 9.54 4.26 -1.58
C ALA A 34 8.96 2.87 -1.36
N THR A 35 8.80 2.46 -0.10
CA THR A 35 8.07 1.24 0.25
C THR A 35 6.96 1.62 1.21
N LEU A 36 5.75 1.20 0.88
CA LEU A 36 4.56 1.46 1.69
C LEU A 36 3.88 0.14 2.03
N MET A 37 3.30 0.10 3.21
CA MET A 37 2.32 -0.91 3.59
C MET A 37 0.94 -0.30 3.49
N PHE A 38 -0.04 -1.10 3.06
CA PHE A 38 -1.43 -0.69 2.99
C PHE A 38 -2.30 -1.74 3.66
N ARG A 39 -3.28 -1.28 4.43
CA ARG A 39 -4.44 -2.06 4.88
C ARG A 39 -5.62 -1.64 4.01
N TYR A 40 -6.31 -2.61 3.43
CA TYR A 40 -7.36 -2.34 2.45
C TYR A 40 -8.42 -3.44 2.45
N GLN A 41 -9.54 -3.20 1.79
CA GLN A 41 -10.59 -4.20 1.55
C GLN A 41 -10.89 -4.26 0.06
N ASP A 42 -11.26 -5.44 -0.42
CA ASP A 42 -11.80 -5.62 -1.77
C ASP A 42 -13.32 -5.70 -1.70
N LEU A 43 -13.98 -5.13 -2.69
CA LEU A 43 -15.42 -5.28 -2.89
C LEU A 43 -15.72 -6.73 -3.31
N ASP A 44 -16.57 -7.42 -2.54
CA ASP A 44 -17.13 -8.69 -2.98
C ASP A 44 -18.26 -8.41 -3.98
N ARG A 45 -17.99 -8.63 -5.26
CA ARG A 45 -18.95 -8.42 -6.36
C ARG A 45 -20.24 -9.24 -6.23
N LYS A 46 -20.26 -10.30 -5.41
CA LYS A 46 -21.47 -11.10 -5.18
C LYS A 46 -22.38 -10.47 -4.14
N THR A 47 -21.81 -9.88 -3.09
CA THR A 47 -22.58 -9.29 -1.98
C THR A 47 -22.76 -7.79 -2.10
N GLY A 48 -21.88 -7.12 -2.84
CA GLY A 48 -21.81 -5.65 -2.92
C GLY A 48 -21.17 -5.01 -1.69
N GLU A 49 -20.55 -5.80 -0.81
CA GLU A 49 -19.94 -5.32 0.43
C GLU A 49 -18.42 -5.46 0.40
N PHE A 50 -17.73 -4.58 1.13
CA PHE A 50 -16.28 -4.74 1.34
C PHE A 50 -16.02 -5.90 2.29
N GLY A 51 -15.17 -6.83 1.85
CA GLY A 51 -14.84 -8.02 2.60
C GLY A 51 -13.88 -7.77 3.77
N ALA A 52 -13.27 -8.85 4.25
CA ALA A 52 -12.29 -8.78 5.32
C ALA A 52 -11.03 -8.00 4.93
N ASP A 53 -10.35 -7.46 5.94
CA ASP A 53 -9.13 -6.69 5.79
C ASP A 53 -8.01 -7.49 5.15
N LYS A 54 -7.33 -6.83 4.23
CA LYS A 54 -6.17 -7.33 3.50
C LYS A 54 -5.01 -6.37 3.69
N TYR A 55 -3.81 -6.91 3.53
CA TYR A 55 -2.57 -6.19 3.75
C TYR A 55 -1.64 -6.41 2.56
N THR A 56 -0.99 -5.35 2.10
CA THR A 56 0.00 -5.45 1.03
C THR A 56 1.18 -4.53 1.28
N ILE A 57 2.37 -4.94 0.85
CA ILE A 57 3.56 -4.10 0.86
C ILE A 57 3.96 -3.85 -0.59
N ARG A 58 4.02 -2.58 -1.00
CA ARG A 58 4.36 -2.19 -2.37
C ARG A 58 5.62 -1.35 -2.38
N ARG A 59 6.54 -1.70 -3.30
CA ARG A 59 7.76 -0.93 -3.59
C ARG A 59 7.53 -0.10 -4.83
N TYR A 60 7.95 1.15 -4.78
CA TYR A 60 7.91 2.09 -5.87
C TYR A 60 9.29 2.67 -6.14
N GLN A 61 9.56 2.98 -7.40
CA GLN A 61 10.74 3.71 -7.81
C GLN A 61 10.33 4.98 -8.55
N LYS A 62 10.84 6.12 -8.11
CA LYS A 62 10.66 7.41 -8.77
C LYS A 62 11.62 7.52 -9.95
N ARG A 63 11.10 7.73 -11.15
CA ARG A 63 11.87 8.05 -12.37
C ARG A 63 11.14 9.16 -13.11
N ASN A 64 11.87 10.14 -13.63
CA ASN A 64 11.31 11.27 -14.38
C ASN A 64 10.19 12.01 -13.64
N GLY A 65 10.28 12.13 -12.31
CA GLY A 65 9.26 12.82 -11.51
C GLY A 65 8.12 11.93 -11.01
N GLU A 66 7.99 10.69 -11.48
CA GLU A 66 6.82 9.84 -11.17
C GLU A 66 7.21 8.49 -10.55
N TYR A 67 6.38 7.99 -9.64
CA TYR A 67 6.56 6.66 -9.05
C TYR A 67 5.96 5.55 -9.93
N SER A 68 6.73 4.48 -10.10
CA SER A 68 6.30 3.24 -10.73
C SER A 68 6.48 2.05 -9.78
N GLN A 69 5.49 1.16 -9.71
CA GLN A 69 5.55 -0.01 -8.83
C GLN A 69 6.59 -1.03 -9.33
N ARG A 70 7.24 -1.72 -8.39
CA ARG A 70 8.20 -2.81 -8.63
C ARG A 70 7.70 -4.10 -7.99
N SER A 71 7.78 -5.20 -8.73
CA SER A 71 7.16 -6.48 -8.36
C SER A 71 7.87 -7.22 -7.21
N LYS A 72 9.13 -6.87 -6.91
CA LYS A 72 9.96 -7.52 -5.88
C LYS A 72 10.74 -6.48 -5.10
N PHE A 73 10.91 -6.71 -3.80
CA PHE A 73 11.79 -5.92 -2.94
C PHE A 73 12.35 -6.81 -1.83
N ASN A 74 13.47 -6.37 -1.24
CA ASN A 74 14.07 -6.99 -0.07
C ASN A 74 13.85 -6.07 1.14
N ILE A 75 13.65 -6.66 2.32
CA ILE A 75 13.77 -5.95 3.59
C ILE A 75 15.25 -5.84 3.89
N SER A 76 15.85 -4.68 3.65
CA SER A 76 17.30 -4.52 3.63
C SER A 76 17.91 -4.11 4.97
N SER A 77 17.08 -3.85 5.99
CA SER A 77 17.54 -3.45 7.32
C SER A 77 16.63 -3.96 8.43
N LYS A 78 17.21 -4.11 9.63
CA LYS A 78 16.47 -4.45 10.86
C LYS A 78 15.41 -3.41 11.19
N ASP A 79 15.71 -2.12 11.01
CA ASP A 79 14.77 -1.02 11.22
C ASP A 79 13.53 -1.15 10.33
N GLN A 80 13.72 -1.48 9.05
CA GLN A 80 12.60 -1.71 8.14
C GLN A 80 11.78 -2.93 8.56
N ALA A 81 12.43 -4.02 8.98
CA ALA A 81 11.73 -5.20 9.51
C ALA A 81 10.89 -4.85 10.75
N GLN A 82 11.45 -4.08 11.68
CA GLN A 82 10.74 -3.68 12.90
C GLN A 82 9.53 -2.80 12.58
N LYS A 83 9.66 -1.82 11.69
CA LYS A 83 8.52 -0.99 11.25
C LYS A 83 7.39 -1.80 10.63
N ILE A 84 7.71 -2.88 9.91
CA ILE A 84 6.70 -3.80 9.36
C ILE A 84 5.96 -4.51 10.49
N ILE A 85 6.69 -5.03 11.48
CA ILE A 85 6.10 -5.71 12.65
C ILE A 85 5.19 -4.74 13.40
N ASP A 86 5.67 -3.55 13.75
CA ASP A 86 4.92 -2.55 14.51
C ASP A 86 3.64 -2.15 13.78
N ALA A 87 3.71 -1.94 12.45
CA ALA A 87 2.53 -1.62 11.64
C ALA A 87 1.49 -2.75 11.63
N LEU A 88 1.92 -3.99 11.45
CA LEU A 88 1.01 -5.15 11.46
C LEU A 88 0.40 -5.37 12.85
N GLU A 89 1.19 -5.23 13.92
CA GLU A 89 0.69 -5.31 15.28
C GLU A 89 -0.37 -4.22 15.56
N ASN A 90 -0.14 -2.98 15.14
CA ASN A 90 -1.10 -1.90 15.31
C ASN A 90 -2.42 -2.13 14.55
N TRP A 91 -2.39 -2.82 13.42
CA TRP A 91 -3.59 -3.10 12.62
C TRP A 91 -4.38 -4.32 13.05
N THR A 92 -3.72 -5.28 13.71
CA THR A 92 -4.31 -6.60 14.05
C THR A 92 -4.66 -6.78 15.52
N LYS A 93 -4.22 -5.88 16.39
CA LYS A 93 -4.68 -5.77 17.77
C LYS A 93 -5.99 -5.02 17.85
#